data_AF-A0A7K0M4L0-F1
#
_entry.id   AF-A0A7K0M4L0-F1
#
_cell.length_a   1.000
_cell.length_b   1.000
_cell.length_c   1.000
_cell.angle_alpha   90.00
_cell.angle_beta   90.00
_cell.angle_gamma   90.00
#
_symmetry.space_group_name_H-M   'P 1'
#
loop_
_entity.id
_entity.type
_entity.pdbx_description
1 polymer ?
#
loop_
_entity_poly.entity_id
_entity_poly.type
_entity_poly.pdbx_seq_one_letter_code
_entity_poly.pdbx_strand_id
1 'polypeptide(L)'
;NQVAAVERAGIRAVTINSSNSDDWHSIEELLRGDQVDVLLISPERLNNPRFRSDVLPSLAASVGLLVIDEAHCISDWGHDFRPDYRRIADVLSGLAPDVPVLAATATANKRVETDIAAQIGSNTLTLRGSLDRPTLHLSVVQVPTAAERLAWISSWVQTHDGPGFVYCLTVSEAERTAAFLAGQGLSAQAYTGSTPTAEREQIEASLNDGTLACVVATSALGMGYDNPRLAYVIHLGSPSSPIAYYQQVGRAGRGLVDAQVVLLPTPTEGEIWAYFDSTAMPPQAAVEQVLAALSTEGSLSVVELEALVNLRRGRIEALLKILDVEAPVEREGSTWRRTALPWEYETERYAQLAAARRSEQDAMRRYQACSMCRLRFLREQLDDPEASDCGRCDNCAAQSNSGLLNPGGAVVPTETAKAAAVQFLRDVTVPIEPRKQWPRGLEARRGNIPPGSRPQIGRALAFGTDPGWSEVVAPLFSAADAPPSTELLAGLAAVLKAWPWQHRPTWITWVPSRSRPVLVEGLARGLGELGKLTVLNAVQRLRADAPLQDTMQNSSTQAANVIEAFSFGQPNGQPFPAGPCLVLDDSLRSGWTMTLVAEGLLAEGASEVLPVVLWRRP
;
A
#
# COMPACT_ATOMS: atom_id res chain seq x y z
N ASN A 1 26.22 4.74 3.25
CA ASN A 1 26.58 4.25 4.60
C ASN A 1 27.65 3.16 4.58
N GLN A 2 27.40 1.97 4.01
CA GLN A 2 28.39 0.87 3.99
C GLN A 2 29.70 1.23 3.25
N VAL A 3 29.62 1.77 2.03
CA VAL A 3 30.81 2.23 1.26
C VAL A 3 31.66 3.19 2.10
N ALA A 4 31.06 4.27 2.61
CA ALA A 4 31.77 5.26 3.43
C ALA A 4 32.38 4.70 4.72
N ALA A 5 31.81 3.62 5.29
CA ALA A 5 32.37 2.95 6.46
C ALA A 5 33.59 2.09 6.09
N VAL A 6 33.53 1.41 4.94
CA VAL A 6 34.61 0.56 4.40
C VAL A 6 35.78 1.41 3.89
N GLU A 7 35.50 2.53 3.22
CA GLU A 7 36.52 3.50 2.80
C GLU A 7 37.27 4.11 3.98
N ARG A 8 36.58 4.37 5.10
CA ARG A 8 37.23 4.80 6.36
C ARG A 8 38.20 3.76 6.92
N ALA A 9 38.04 2.49 6.57
CA ALA A 9 38.96 1.41 6.93
C ALA A 9 40.12 1.24 5.91
N GLY A 10 40.22 2.10 4.89
CA GLY A 10 41.25 2.05 3.86
C GLY A 10 41.01 1.03 2.76
N ILE A 11 39.78 0.50 2.66
CA ILE A 11 39.37 -0.51 1.68
C ILE A 11 38.66 0.18 0.52
N ARG A 12 39.02 -0.16 -0.72
CA ARG A 12 38.42 0.43 -1.92
C ARG A 12 37.09 -0.26 -2.26
N ALA A 13 36.00 0.39 -1.84
CA ALA A 13 34.65 -0.07 -2.10
C ALA A 13 33.98 0.74 -3.21
N VAL A 14 33.21 0.08 -4.08
CA VAL A 14 32.37 0.71 -5.10
C VAL A 14 30.96 0.14 -5.06
N THR A 15 29.99 0.86 -5.60
CA THR A 15 28.60 0.38 -5.72
C THR A 15 28.10 0.47 -7.16
N ILE A 16 27.28 -0.49 -7.58
CA ILE A 16 26.54 -0.44 -8.86
C ILE A 16 25.05 -0.51 -8.54
N ASN A 17 24.34 0.59 -8.78
CA ASN A 17 22.91 0.69 -8.55
C ASN A 17 22.25 1.62 -9.58
N SER A 18 20.95 1.83 -9.49
CA SER A 18 20.23 2.68 -10.46
C SER A 18 20.50 4.18 -10.33
N SER A 19 21.04 4.65 -9.20
CA SER A 19 21.31 6.07 -8.97
C SER A 19 22.68 6.54 -9.47
N ASN A 20 23.55 5.64 -9.93
CA ASN A 20 24.90 5.98 -10.38
C ASN A 20 25.24 5.44 -11.78
N SER A 21 24.25 5.40 -12.68
CA SER A 21 24.41 4.86 -14.05
C SER A 21 25.55 5.48 -14.84
N ASP A 22 25.85 6.74 -14.58
CA ASP A 22 26.85 7.51 -15.33
C ASP A 22 28.28 7.06 -14.99
N ASP A 23 28.49 6.49 -13.80
CA ASP A 23 29.80 6.02 -13.31
C ASP A 23 30.09 4.56 -13.71
N TRP A 24 29.16 3.86 -14.34
CA TRP A 24 29.30 2.41 -14.52
C TRP A 24 30.49 2.01 -15.37
N HIS A 25 30.74 2.71 -16.47
CA HIS A 25 31.85 2.38 -17.36
C HIS A 25 33.21 2.51 -16.64
N SER A 26 33.36 3.51 -15.76
CA SER A 26 34.58 3.69 -15.00
C SER A 26 34.72 2.61 -13.92
N ILE A 27 33.62 2.25 -13.24
CA ILE A 27 33.61 1.15 -12.26
C ILE A 27 33.97 -0.18 -12.93
N GLU A 28 33.43 -0.48 -14.12
CA GLU A 28 33.74 -1.69 -14.88
C GLU A 28 35.22 -1.77 -15.28
N GLU A 29 35.86 -0.65 -15.61
CA GLU A 29 37.31 -0.59 -15.86
C GLU A 29 38.13 -0.87 -14.61
N LEU A 30 37.70 -0.37 -13.46
CA LEU A 30 38.35 -0.64 -12.17
C LEU A 30 38.23 -2.11 -11.79
N LEU A 31 37.08 -2.73 -12.01
CA LEU A 31 36.85 -4.15 -11.79
C LEU A 31 37.74 -5.01 -12.71
N ARG A 32 37.80 -4.69 -14.01
CA ARG A 32 38.68 -5.38 -14.97
C ARG A 32 40.16 -5.22 -14.64
N GLY A 33 40.54 -4.11 -14.03
CA GLY A 33 41.90 -3.82 -13.60
C GLY A 33 42.30 -4.41 -12.25
N ASP A 34 41.42 -5.17 -11.59
CA ASP A 34 41.63 -5.73 -10.24
C ASP A 34 41.97 -4.65 -9.19
N GLN A 35 41.27 -3.52 -9.27
CA GLN A 35 41.52 -2.35 -8.42
C GLN A 35 40.44 -2.11 -7.35
N VAL A 36 39.53 -3.05 -7.14
CA VAL A 36 38.37 -2.91 -6.26
C VAL A 36 38.39 -4.06 -5.25
N ASP A 37 38.38 -3.71 -3.96
CA ASP A 37 38.35 -4.71 -2.89
C ASP A 37 36.92 -5.18 -2.57
N VAL A 38 35.93 -4.29 -2.69
CA VAL A 38 34.52 -4.57 -2.37
C VAL A 38 33.58 -3.97 -3.41
N LEU A 39 32.72 -4.81 -3.99
CA LEU A 39 31.62 -4.38 -4.87
C LEU A 39 30.26 -4.62 -4.20
N LEU A 40 29.49 -3.55 -4.02
CA LEU A 40 28.09 -3.61 -3.59
C LEU A 40 27.16 -3.47 -4.79
N ILE A 41 26.45 -4.54 -5.15
CA ILE A 41 25.54 -4.57 -6.30
C ILE A 41 24.13 -5.01 -5.89
N SER A 42 23.10 -4.38 -6.46
CA SER A 42 21.72 -4.81 -6.24
C SER A 42 21.36 -6.04 -7.09
N PRO A 43 20.46 -6.93 -6.64
CA PRO A 43 20.03 -8.11 -7.39
C PRO A 43 19.46 -7.76 -8.79
N GLU A 44 18.69 -6.68 -8.89
CA GLU A 44 18.10 -6.21 -10.15
C GLU A 44 19.19 -5.78 -11.15
N ARG A 45 20.31 -5.25 -10.65
CA ARG A 45 21.47 -4.88 -11.48
C ARG A 45 22.32 -6.09 -11.83
N LEU A 46 22.51 -7.01 -10.89
CA LEU A 46 23.13 -8.30 -11.15
C LEU A 46 22.39 -9.08 -12.25
N ASN A 47 21.07 -8.86 -12.37
CA ASN A 47 20.21 -9.46 -13.39
C ASN A 47 20.18 -8.72 -14.74
N ASN A 48 20.80 -7.56 -14.85
CA ASN A 48 20.80 -6.81 -16.10
C ASN A 48 21.48 -7.64 -17.22
N PRO A 49 20.85 -7.82 -18.40
CA PRO A 49 21.38 -8.67 -19.46
C PRO A 49 22.81 -8.31 -19.88
N ARG A 50 23.11 -7.01 -19.98
CA ARG A 50 24.42 -6.50 -20.35
C ARG A 50 25.46 -6.76 -19.26
N PHE A 51 25.11 -6.52 -18.00
CA PHE A 51 26.01 -6.81 -16.88
C PHE A 51 26.37 -8.30 -16.81
N ARG A 52 25.37 -9.17 -17.03
CA ARG A 52 25.56 -10.63 -17.06
C ARG A 52 26.42 -11.11 -18.21
N SER A 53 26.29 -10.52 -19.40
CA SER A 53 27.09 -10.93 -20.57
C SER A 53 28.52 -10.39 -20.50
N ASP A 54 28.67 -9.14 -20.06
CA ASP A 54 29.91 -8.39 -20.30
C ASP A 54 30.83 -8.34 -19.07
N VAL A 55 30.27 -8.37 -17.85
CA VAL A 55 31.01 -8.10 -16.60
C VAL A 55 31.05 -9.31 -15.67
N LEU A 56 29.90 -9.95 -15.47
CA LEU A 56 29.74 -11.04 -14.51
C LEU A 56 30.71 -12.22 -14.71
N PRO A 57 31.03 -12.69 -15.94
CA PRO A 57 31.95 -13.80 -16.12
C PRO A 57 33.37 -13.50 -15.63
N SER A 58 33.86 -12.27 -15.88
CA SER A 58 35.18 -11.84 -15.40
C SER A 58 35.18 -11.68 -13.88
N LEU A 59 34.11 -11.12 -13.32
CA LEU A 59 33.96 -10.94 -11.88
C LEU A 59 33.88 -12.26 -11.12
N ALA A 60 33.11 -13.22 -11.63
CA ALA A 60 32.96 -14.55 -11.03
C ALA A 60 34.29 -15.33 -11.00
N ALA A 61 35.19 -15.07 -11.95
CA ALA A 61 36.51 -15.69 -12.02
C ALA A 61 37.53 -15.09 -11.03
N SER A 62 37.35 -13.84 -10.58
CA SER A 62 38.29 -13.14 -9.68
C SER A 62 37.75 -12.96 -8.26
N VAL A 63 36.47 -13.22 -8.02
CA VAL A 63 35.83 -13.04 -6.71
C VAL A 63 36.45 -13.99 -5.68
N GLY A 64 36.92 -13.43 -4.55
CA GLY A 64 37.46 -14.20 -3.42
C GLY A 64 36.44 -14.53 -2.33
N LEU A 65 35.28 -13.86 -2.31
CA LEU A 65 34.19 -14.07 -1.35
C LEU A 65 32.90 -13.47 -1.92
N LEU A 66 31.80 -14.22 -1.88
CA LEU A 66 30.47 -13.68 -2.13
C LEU A 66 29.72 -13.50 -0.81
N VAL A 67 29.23 -12.28 -0.57
CA VAL A 67 28.35 -11.99 0.57
C VAL A 67 26.95 -11.69 0.05
N ILE A 68 25.96 -12.44 0.55
CA ILE A 68 24.55 -12.22 0.28
C ILE A 68 23.92 -11.66 1.55
N ASP A 69 23.71 -10.35 1.57
CA ASP A 69 22.99 -9.66 2.64
C ASP A 69 21.48 -9.80 2.46
N GLU A 70 20.75 -9.76 3.57
CA GLU A 70 19.31 -10.04 3.64
C GLU A 70 18.93 -11.35 2.91
N ALA A 71 19.70 -12.41 3.16
CA ALA A 71 19.59 -13.69 2.46
C ALA A 71 18.21 -14.35 2.54
N HIS A 72 17.35 -13.93 3.47
CA HIS A 72 15.95 -14.36 3.52
C HIS A 72 15.18 -14.05 2.23
N CYS A 73 15.59 -13.04 1.44
CA CYS A 73 15.00 -12.70 0.15
C CYS A 73 15.22 -13.77 -0.93
N ILE A 74 16.22 -14.64 -0.77
CA ILE A 74 16.51 -15.78 -1.66
C ILE A 74 15.40 -16.84 -1.56
N SER A 75 14.87 -17.02 -0.35
CA SER A 75 13.88 -18.06 -0.08
C SER A 75 12.52 -17.65 -0.61
N ASP A 76 11.86 -18.55 -1.35
CA ASP A 76 10.43 -18.40 -1.71
C ASP A 76 9.54 -18.27 -0.45
N TRP A 77 10.07 -18.68 0.71
CA TRP A 77 9.42 -18.62 2.01
C TRP A 77 9.82 -17.41 2.85
N GLY A 78 10.69 -16.54 2.34
CA GLY A 78 11.05 -15.28 2.99
C GLY A 78 9.87 -14.32 3.04
N HIS A 79 9.82 -13.49 4.08
CA HIS A 79 8.77 -12.48 4.24
C HIS A 79 8.87 -11.34 3.22
N ASP A 80 10.04 -11.14 2.60
CA ASP A 80 10.29 -10.21 1.49
C ASP A 80 10.88 -10.93 0.27
N PHE A 81 10.20 -11.98 -0.23
CA PHE A 81 10.64 -12.69 -1.43
C PHE A 81 10.71 -11.74 -2.64
N ARG A 82 11.85 -11.78 -3.35
CA ARG A 82 12.07 -11.00 -4.57
C ARG A 82 12.44 -11.92 -5.74
N PRO A 83 11.68 -11.91 -6.85
CA PRO A 83 11.98 -12.76 -8.01
C PRO A 83 13.40 -12.61 -8.54
N ASP A 84 13.98 -11.40 -8.44
CA ASP A 84 15.35 -11.12 -8.85
C ASP A 84 16.39 -11.94 -8.07
N TYR A 85 16.12 -12.32 -6.81
CA TYR A 85 17.04 -13.12 -6.01
C TYR A 85 17.13 -14.58 -6.48
N ARG A 86 16.12 -15.13 -7.18
CA ARG A 86 16.21 -16.50 -7.73
C ARG A 86 17.39 -16.67 -8.68
N ARG A 87 17.75 -15.60 -9.38
CA ARG A 87 18.87 -15.59 -10.34
C ARG A 87 20.24 -15.49 -9.67
N ILE A 88 20.30 -15.29 -8.35
CA ILE A 88 21.54 -15.45 -7.58
C ILE A 88 22.03 -16.90 -7.65
N ALA A 89 21.11 -17.88 -7.76
CA ALA A 89 21.49 -19.28 -7.99
C ALA A 89 22.33 -19.45 -9.27
N ASP A 90 22.02 -18.72 -10.34
CA ASP A 90 22.83 -18.73 -11.57
C ASP A 90 24.24 -18.19 -11.30
N VAL A 91 24.34 -17.11 -10.50
CA VAL A 91 25.62 -16.52 -10.13
C VAL A 91 26.44 -17.52 -9.32
N LEU A 92 25.82 -18.16 -8.31
CA LEU A 92 26.43 -19.21 -7.50
C LEU A 92 26.95 -20.37 -8.37
N SER A 93 26.17 -20.78 -9.38
CA SER A 93 26.59 -21.85 -10.31
C SER A 93 27.78 -21.48 -11.19
N GLY A 94 28.01 -20.18 -11.41
CA GLY A 94 29.12 -19.66 -12.21
C GLY A 94 30.39 -19.34 -11.41
N LEU A 95 30.33 -19.38 -10.07
CA LEU A 95 31.50 -19.17 -9.22
C LEU A 95 32.45 -20.38 -9.28
N ALA A 96 33.74 -20.14 -9.03
CA ALA A 96 34.69 -21.23 -8.84
C ALA A 96 34.32 -22.05 -7.57
N PRO A 97 34.51 -23.38 -7.56
CA PRO A 97 34.04 -24.25 -6.47
C PRO A 97 34.63 -23.94 -5.08
N ASP A 98 35.76 -23.24 -5.02
CA ASP A 98 36.50 -22.88 -3.81
C ASP A 98 36.14 -21.49 -3.26
N VAL A 99 35.30 -20.71 -3.97
CA VAL A 99 34.85 -19.40 -3.51
C VAL A 99 33.92 -19.56 -2.31
N PRO A 100 34.25 -18.98 -1.13
CA PRO A 100 33.37 -19.00 0.02
C PRO A 100 32.13 -18.11 -0.22
N VAL A 101 30.99 -18.56 0.31
CA VAL A 101 29.72 -17.82 0.27
C VAL A 101 29.25 -17.58 1.70
N LEU A 102 28.97 -16.31 2.03
CA LEU A 102 28.40 -15.90 3.30
C LEU A 102 26.99 -15.36 3.07
N ALA A 103 25.99 -16.01 3.66
CA ALA A 103 24.62 -15.52 3.70
C ALA A 103 24.31 -14.93 5.08
N ALA A 104 23.89 -13.67 5.13
CA ALA A 104 23.55 -12.98 6.38
C ALA A 104 22.09 -12.53 6.37
N THR A 105 21.40 -12.73 7.50
CA THR A 105 20.04 -12.21 7.72
C THR A 105 19.79 -12.04 9.21
N ALA A 106 19.04 -11.00 9.59
CA ALA A 106 18.63 -10.79 10.98
C ALA A 106 17.40 -11.61 11.37
N THR A 107 16.58 -12.00 10.38
CA THR A 107 15.28 -12.63 10.60
C THR A 107 15.08 -13.79 9.64
N ALA A 108 15.22 -15.01 10.15
CA ALA A 108 14.90 -16.25 9.44
C ALA A 108 14.34 -17.27 10.44
N ASN A 109 13.30 -17.99 10.02
CA ASN A 109 12.86 -19.21 10.70
C ASN A 109 13.61 -20.42 10.14
N LYS A 110 13.46 -21.59 10.76
CA LYS A 110 14.24 -22.78 10.39
C LYS A 110 14.00 -23.26 8.96
N ARG A 111 12.79 -23.04 8.42
CA ARG A 111 12.45 -23.32 7.03
C ARG A 111 13.25 -22.44 6.07
N VAL A 112 13.28 -21.13 6.32
CA VAL A 112 14.06 -20.16 5.52
C VAL A 112 15.56 -20.46 5.64
N GLU A 113 16.06 -20.77 6.83
CA GLU A 113 17.47 -21.18 7.04
C GLU A 113 17.84 -22.40 6.19
N THR A 114 16.99 -23.42 6.20
CA THR A 114 17.22 -24.67 5.44
C THR A 114 17.19 -24.41 3.93
N ASP A 115 16.27 -23.57 3.46
CA ASP A 115 16.16 -23.21 2.04
C ASP A 115 17.37 -22.38 1.58
N ILE A 116 17.78 -21.36 2.34
CA ILE A 116 19.00 -20.59 2.04
C ILE A 116 20.20 -21.52 1.99
N ALA A 117 20.38 -22.39 3.00
CA ALA A 117 21.49 -23.33 3.05
C ALA A 117 21.53 -24.24 1.82
N ALA A 118 20.38 -24.78 1.41
CA ALA A 118 20.27 -25.62 0.21
C ALA A 118 20.63 -24.87 -1.08
N GLN A 119 20.32 -23.57 -1.16
CA GLN A 119 20.60 -22.75 -2.34
C GLN A 119 22.04 -22.25 -2.42
N ILE A 120 22.69 -21.95 -1.29
CA ILE A 120 24.08 -21.45 -1.28
C ILE A 120 25.13 -22.56 -1.31
N GLY A 121 24.81 -23.77 -0.86
CA GLY A 121 25.72 -24.92 -0.97
C GLY A 121 25.41 -26.09 -0.04
N SER A 122 25.79 -27.30 -0.47
CA SER A 122 25.51 -28.55 0.24
C SER A 122 26.23 -28.72 1.60
N ASN A 123 27.27 -27.94 1.87
CA ASN A 123 28.08 -27.99 3.10
C ASN A 123 28.04 -26.66 3.87
N THR A 124 26.84 -26.14 4.14
CA THR A 124 26.65 -24.84 4.82
C THR A 124 26.75 -24.99 6.35
N LEU A 125 27.55 -24.12 7.00
CA LEU A 125 27.57 -23.96 8.46
C LEU A 125 26.58 -22.84 8.86
N THR A 126 25.53 -23.19 9.59
CA THR A 126 24.55 -22.22 10.12
C THR A 126 24.94 -21.77 11.52
N LEU A 127 25.14 -20.47 11.69
CA LEU A 127 25.37 -19.83 12.99
C LEU A 127 24.17 -18.96 13.36
N ARG A 128 23.62 -19.16 14.56
CA ARG A 128 22.44 -18.44 15.05
C ARG A 128 22.71 -17.78 16.39
N GLY A 129 22.45 -16.47 16.46
CA GLY A 129 22.48 -15.70 17.70
C GLY A 129 21.16 -15.77 18.46
N SER A 130 21.18 -15.32 19.72
CA SER A 130 19.95 -15.17 20.51
C SER A 130 19.02 -14.14 19.86
N LEU A 131 17.71 -14.44 19.85
CA LEU A 131 16.67 -13.52 19.44
C LEU A 131 16.05 -12.76 20.63
N ASP A 132 16.61 -12.89 21.83
CA ASP A 132 16.18 -12.07 22.94
C ASP A 132 16.63 -10.61 22.75
N ARG A 133 15.75 -9.70 23.16
CA ARG A 133 15.98 -8.26 23.10
C ARG A 133 15.64 -7.67 24.45
N PRO A 134 16.57 -7.70 25.43
CA PRO A 134 16.30 -7.34 26.82
C PRO A 134 15.80 -5.90 26.97
N THR A 135 16.17 -5.04 26.02
CA THR A 135 15.82 -3.62 25.99
C THR A 135 14.42 -3.32 25.46
N LEU A 136 13.72 -4.30 24.85
CA LEU A 136 12.41 -4.07 24.24
C LEU A 136 11.27 -4.40 25.21
N HIS A 137 10.35 -3.44 25.31
CA HIS A 137 9.11 -3.53 26.08
C HIS A 137 7.91 -3.50 25.11
N LEU A 138 7.29 -4.67 24.88
CA LEU A 138 6.26 -4.85 23.85
C LEU A 138 4.85 -4.72 24.43
N SER A 139 3.93 -4.11 23.68
CA SER A 139 2.52 -3.99 24.03
C SER A 139 1.61 -3.98 22.81
N VAL A 140 0.35 -4.41 23.00
CA VAL A 140 -0.74 -4.23 22.03
C VAL A 140 -1.82 -3.38 22.67
N VAL A 141 -2.17 -2.25 22.06
CA VAL A 141 -3.19 -1.33 22.57
C VAL A 141 -4.38 -1.31 21.61
N GLN A 142 -5.55 -1.67 22.12
CA GLN A 142 -6.79 -1.67 21.34
C GLN A 142 -7.43 -0.28 21.41
N VAL A 143 -7.38 0.46 20.31
CA VAL A 143 -8.04 1.76 20.16
C VAL A 143 -9.01 1.67 18.99
N PRO A 144 -10.33 1.82 19.23
CA PRO A 144 -11.34 1.34 18.29
C PRO A 144 -11.44 2.20 17.03
N THR A 145 -11.40 3.53 17.17
CA THR A 145 -11.58 4.43 16.02
C THR A 145 -10.26 4.98 15.50
N ALA A 146 -10.21 5.32 14.22
CA ALA A 146 -9.01 5.92 13.63
C ALA A 146 -8.66 7.29 14.21
N ALA A 147 -9.68 8.12 14.50
CA ALA A 147 -9.50 9.39 15.18
C ALA A 147 -8.87 9.22 16.56
N GLU A 148 -9.36 8.25 17.35
CA GLU A 148 -8.78 7.96 18.66
C GLU A 148 -7.37 7.38 18.54
N ARG A 149 -7.05 6.59 17.52
CA ARG A 149 -5.67 6.12 17.26
C ARG A 149 -4.72 7.29 17.01
N LEU A 150 -5.11 8.25 16.18
CA LEU A 150 -4.31 9.47 15.94
C LEU A 150 -4.14 10.28 17.23
N ALA A 151 -5.23 10.51 17.97
CA ALA A 151 -5.19 11.22 19.24
C ALA A 151 -4.29 10.50 20.27
N TRP A 152 -4.36 9.17 20.31
CA TRP A 152 -3.51 8.33 21.15
C TRP A 152 -2.04 8.46 20.78
N ILE A 153 -1.68 8.37 19.49
CA ILE A 153 -0.28 8.53 19.05
C ILE A 153 0.22 9.92 19.44
N SER A 154 -0.57 10.97 19.19
CA SER A 154 -0.18 12.34 19.56
C SER A 154 0.04 12.49 21.06
N SER A 155 -0.90 12.02 21.88
CA SER A 155 -0.77 12.10 23.34
C SER A 155 0.39 11.25 23.85
N TRP A 156 0.65 10.09 23.24
CA TRP A 156 1.73 9.19 23.65
C TRP A 156 3.10 9.79 23.33
N VAL A 157 3.28 10.32 22.11
CA VAL A 157 4.54 10.95 21.70
C VAL A 157 4.85 12.20 22.53
N GLN A 158 3.83 12.93 23.00
CA GLN A 158 4.02 14.09 23.89
C GLN A 158 4.53 13.72 25.29
N THR A 159 4.26 12.50 25.76
CA THR A 159 4.61 12.05 27.12
C THR A 159 5.82 11.13 27.18
N HIS A 160 6.43 10.80 26.04
CA HIS A 160 7.59 9.91 25.95
C HIS A 160 8.74 10.61 25.24
N ASP A 161 9.87 10.73 25.94
CA ASP A 161 11.05 11.39 25.41
C ASP A 161 11.82 10.51 24.42
N GLY A 162 12.54 11.18 23.52
CA GLY A 162 13.44 10.57 22.57
C GLY A 162 12.83 10.36 21.18
N PRO A 163 13.69 10.20 20.15
CA PRO A 163 13.24 9.99 18.78
C PRO A 163 12.60 8.61 18.64
N GLY A 164 11.55 8.52 17.82
CA GLY A 164 10.91 7.24 17.54
C GLY A 164 10.30 7.13 16.15
N PHE A 165 9.77 5.93 15.87
CA PHE A 165 9.09 5.63 14.62
C PHE A 165 7.60 5.38 14.82
N VAL A 166 6.83 5.77 13.79
CA VAL A 166 5.44 5.35 13.63
C VAL A 166 5.32 4.64 12.28
N TYR A 167 5.24 3.31 12.28
CA TYR A 167 5.02 2.51 11.08
C TYR A 167 3.56 2.49 10.70
N CYS A 168 3.27 2.78 9.43
CA CYS A 168 1.95 2.68 8.83
C CYS A 168 1.99 1.69 7.65
N LEU A 169 0.86 1.05 7.35
CA LEU A 169 0.77 0.07 6.27
C LEU A 169 0.72 0.70 4.86
N THR A 170 0.37 1.99 4.75
CA THR A 170 0.22 2.69 3.46
C THR A 170 0.89 4.06 3.49
N VAL A 171 1.33 4.54 2.31
CA VAL A 171 1.93 5.87 2.12
C VAL A 171 0.95 6.97 2.56
N SER A 172 -0.31 6.85 2.17
CA SER A 172 -1.35 7.82 2.54
C SER A 172 -1.59 7.89 4.04
N GLU A 173 -1.51 6.76 4.76
CA GLU A 173 -1.64 6.76 6.21
C GLU A 173 -0.42 7.41 6.88
N ALA A 174 0.79 7.12 6.37
CA ALA A 174 2.01 7.76 6.89
C ALA A 174 2.00 9.29 6.73
N GLU A 175 1.61 9.78 5.55
CA GLU A 175 1.49 11.22 5.28
C GLU A 175 0.41 11.88 6.15
N ARG A 176 -0.76 11.24 6.27
CA ARG A 176 -1.87 11.72 7.09
C ARG A 176 -1.50 11.79 8.57
N THR A 177 -0.89 10.74 9.10
CA THR A 177 -0.48 10.69 10.51
C THR A 177 0.60 11.74 10.78
N ALA A 178 1.60 11.89 9.91
CA ALA A 178 2.61 12.95 10.06
C ALA A 178 1.99 14.36 10.06
N ALA A 179 1.08 14.63 9.13
CA ALA A 179 0.39 15.92 9.05
C ALA A 179 -0.46 16.20 10.30
N PHE A 180 -1.16 15.19 10.83
CA PHE A 180 -1.91 15.34 12.08
C PHE A 180 -0.99 15.68 13.26
N LEU A 181 0.09 14.91 13.45
CA LEU A 181 1.04 15.11 14.55
C LEU A 181 1.69 16.50 14.47
N ALA A 182 2.11 16.93 13.28
CA ALA A 182 2.62 18.27 13.04
C ALA A 182 1.57 19.36 13.39
N GLY A 183 0.30 19.14 13.05
CA GLY A 183 -0.81 20.01 13.43
C GLY A 183 -1.07 20.08 14.94
N GLN A 184 -0.65 19.06 15.70
CA GLN A 184 -0.66 19.05 17.17
C GLN A 184 0.62 19.66 17.79
N GLY A 185 1.51 20.23 16.97
CA GLY A 185 2.75 20.87 17.42
C GLY A 185 3.93 19.90 17.65
N LEU A 186 3.80 18.64 17.23
CA LEU A 186 4.90 17.67 17.30
C LEU A 186 5.83 17.81 16.09
N SER A 187 7.13 17.67 16.33
CA SER A 187 8.14 17.64 15.26
C SER A 187 8.11 16.25 14.59
N ALA A 188 7.22 16.09 13.61
CA ALA A 188 6.94 14.82 12.93
C ALA A 188 6.99 14.99 11.40
N GLN A 189 7.61 14.04 10.69
CA GLN A 189 7.67 14.04 9.23
C GLN A 189 7.41 12.64 8.64
N ALA A 190 6.86 12.61 7.43
CA ALA A 190 6.60 11.37 6.69
C ALA A 190 7.86 10.92 5.94
N TYR A 191 8.18 9.63 6.00
CA TYR A 191 9.25 9.00 5.22
C TYR A 191 8.70 7.80 4.48
N THR A 192 8.64 7.88 3.15
CA THR A 192 8.03 6.85 2.30
C THR A 192 8.88 6.58 1.07
N GLY A 193 8.48 5.59 0.27
CA GLY A 193 9.17 5.28 -1.00
C GLY A 193 9.19 6.45 -1.99
N SER A 194 8.27 7.41 -1.86
CA SER A 194 8.21 8.62 -2.70
C SER A 194 9.00 9.82 -2.15
N THR A 195 9.53 9.75 -0.92
CA THR A 195 10.36 10.82 -0.35
C THR A 195 11.65 10.98 -1.18
N PRO A 196 11.96 12.18 -1.70
CA PRO A 196 13.20 12.46 -2.44
C PRO A 196 14.47 12.21 -1.61
N THR A 197 15.57 11.82 -2.26
CA THR A 197 16.83 11.45 -1.59
C THR A 197 17.38 12.56 -0.67
N ALA A 198 17.41 13.81 -1.13
CA ALA A 198 17.90 14.93 -0.32
C ALA A 198 17.04 15.16 0.95
N GLU A 199 15.73 14.94 0.84
CA GLU A 199 14.81 15.05 1.98
C GLU A 199 15.00 13.88 2.96
N ARG A 200 15.28 12.66 2.47
CA ARG A 200 15.62 11.53 3.33
C ARG A 200 16.84 11.81 4.20
N GLU A 201 17.91 12.33 3.61
CA GLU A 201 19.14 12.67 4.35
C GLU A 201 18.87 13.72 5.45
N GLN A 202 18.05 14.72 5.16
CA GLN A 202 17.65 15.73 6.13
C GLN A 202 16.80 15.13 7.27
N ILE A 203 15.79 14.32 6.94
CA ILE A 203 14.95 13.65 7.94
C ILE A 203 15.80 12.75 8.84
N GLU A 204 16.71 11.98 8.25
CA GLU A 204 17.62 11.09 8.98
C GLU A 204 18.57 11.88 9.91
N ALA A 205 19.11 13.00 9.45
CA ALA A 205 19.94 13.88 10.28
C ALA A 205 19.14 14.50 11.44
N SER A 206 17.93 14.99 11.16
CA SER A 206 17.06 15.61 12.16
C SER A 206 16.49 14.62 13.19
N LEU A 207 16.26 13.37 12.78
CA LEU A 207 15.89 12.32 13.72
C LEU A 207 17.09 11.88 14.55
N ASN A 208 18.28 11.85 13.94
CA ASN A 208 19.51 11.55 14.65
C ASN A 208 19.78 12.61 15.72
N ASP A 209 19.82 13.90 15.40
CA ASP A 209 20.14 14.96 16.36
C ASP A 209 19.04 15.24 17.41
N GLY A 210 17.84 14.67 17.23
CA GLY A 210 16.71 14.78 18.15
C GLY A 210 15.82 16.01 17.89
N THR A 211 16.03 16.73 16.78
CA THR A 211 15.15 17.82 16.35
C THR A 211 13.80 17.32 15.86
N LEU A 212 13.74 16.11 15.28
CA LEU A 212 12.51 15.36 15.04
C LEU A 212 12.18 14.47 16.24
N ALA A 213 10.95 14.60 16.74
CA ALA A 213 10.41 13.73 17.78
C ALA A 213 10.03 12.36 17.20
N CYS A 214 9.47 12.33 15.99
CA CYS A 214 9.17 11.08 15.31
C CYS A 214 9.26 11.16 13.79
N VAL A 215 9.52 10.01 13.18
CA VAL A 215 9.33 9.80 11.74
C VAL A 215 8.20 8.81 11.53
N VAL A 216 7.24 9.19 10.71
CA VAL A 216 6.11 8.34 10.32
C VAL A 216 6.43 7.70 8.98
N ALA A 217 6.48 6.37 8.91
CA ALA A 217 7.00 5.69 7.74
C ALA A 217 6.21 4.46 7.34
N THR A 218 6.35 4.05 6.08
CA THR A 218 6.00 2.69 5.67
C THR A 218 7.19 1.74 5.87
N SER A 219 7.05 0.49 5.44
CA SER A 219 8.18 -0.46 5.39
C SER A 219 9.39 0.03 4.58
N ALA A 220 9.26 1.11 3.81
CA ALA A 220 10.34 1.77 3.09
C ALA A 220 11.48 2.24 4.01
N LEU A 221 11.18 2.67 5.25
CA LEU A 221 12.19 3.01 6.26
C LEU A 221 12.66 1.73 6.99
N GLY A 222 13.14 0.76 6.20
CA GLY A 222 13.52 -0.57 6.63
C GLY A 222 14.99 -0.91 6.39
N MET A 223 15.57 -0.54 5.25
CA MET A 223 16.93 -0.96 4.94
C MET A 223 17.90 0.20 5.11
N GLY A 224 18.96 0.01 5.90
CA GLY A 224 20.13 0.91 5.91
C GLY A 224 20.12 2.11 6.86
N TYR A 225 19.03 2.37 7.59
CA TYR A 225 18.99 3.38 8.67
C TYR A 225 19.20 2.73 10.03
N ASP A 226 20.22 3.21 10.75
CA ASP A 226 20.61 2.74 12.08
C ASP A 226 20.75 3.94 13.02
N ASN A 227 19.83 4.07 13.99
CA ASN A 227 19.88 5.09 15.02
C ASN A 227 19.89 4.41 16.40
N PRO A 228 21.01 4.47 17.14
CA PRO A 228 21.12 3.81 18.43
C PRO A 228 20.24 4.45 19.52
N ARG A 229 19.75 5.68 19.31
CA ARG A 229 18.92 6.45 20.23
C ARG A 229 17.42 6.28 20.04
N LEU A 230 16.98 5.38 19.16
CA LEU A 230 15.56 5.18 18.90
C LEU A 230 14.85 4.63 20.14
N ALA A 231 14.07 5.48 20.79
CA ALA A 231 13.41 5.23 22.07
C ALA A 231 12.13 4.40 21.92
N TYR A 232 11.47 4.50 20.76
CA TYR A 232 10.24 3.75 20.54
C TYR A 232 9.93 3.45 19.08
N VAL A 233 9.08 2.46 18.90
CA VAL A 233 8.45 2.09 17.63
C VAL A 233 6.95 1.86 17.88
N ILE A 234 6.10 2.63 17.22
CA ILE A 234 4.65 2.45 17.20
C ILE A 234 4.26 1.88 15.83
N HIS A 235 3.40 0.87 15.80
CA HIS A 235 2.79 0.34 14.58
C HIS A 235 1.32 0.72 14.53
N LEU A 236 0.94 1.56 13.57
CA LEU A 236 -0.44 1.84 13.20
C LEU A 236 -0.87 0.85 12.12
N GLY A 237 -1.47 -0.26 12.57
CA GLY A 237 -1.75 -1.46 11.79
C GLY A 237 -0.59 -2.46 11.85
N SER A 238 -0.89 -3.75 11.88
CA SER A 238 0.16 -4.76 11.99
C SER A 238 0.70 -5.17 10.62
N PRO A 239 2.02 -5.43 10.50
CA PRO A 239 2.56 -6.14 9.35
C PRO A 239 1.84 -7.48 9.14
N SER A 240 1.88 -8.01 7.91
CA SER A 240 1.25 -9.29 7.57
C SER A 240 2.01 -10.53 8.08
N SER A 241 3.19 -10.32 8.67
CA SER A 241 4.10 -11.39 9.09
C SER A 241 4.75 -11.09 10.45
N PRO A 242 4.80 -12.04 11.40
CA PRO A 242 5.54 -11.89 12.64
C PRO A 242 7.03 -11.64 12.42
N ILE A 243 7.58 -12.16 11.33
CA ILE A 243 8.99 -12.01 10.95
C ILE A 243 9.27 -10.54 10.59
N ALA A 244 8.43 -9.97 9.72
CA ALA A 244 8.50 -8.55 9.35
C ALA A 244 8.30 -7.64 10.57
N TYR A 245 7.35 -7.98 11.45
CA TYR A 245 7.13 -7.24 12.69
C TYR A 245 8.36 -7.29 13.60
N TYR A 246 8.95 -8.46 13.83
CA TYR A 246 10.17 -8.62 14.63
C TYR A 246 11.34 -7.79 14.08
N GLN A 247 11.55 -7.80 12.76
CA GLN A 247 12.59 -6.99 12.11
C GLN A 247 12.39 -5.49 12.37
N GLN A 248 11.15 -5.00 12.29
CA GLN A 248 10.83 -3.58 12.46
C GLN A 248 10.97 -3.12 13.91
N VAL A 249 10.49 -3.91 14.88
CA VAL A 249 10.60 -3.55 16.30
C VAL A 249 12.04 -3.62 16.81
N GLY A 250 12.87 -4.47 16.18
CA GLY A 250 14.29 -4.60 16.48
C GLY A 250 15.14 -3.36 16.19
N ARG A 251 14.55 -2.31 15.59
CA ARG A 251 15.19 -1.01 15.37
C ARG A 251 15.29 -0.16 16.63
N ALA A 252 14.33 -0.32 17.54
CA ALA A 252 14.36 0.36 18.83
C ALA A 252 15.42 -0.27 19.73
N GLY A 253 15.89 0.47 20.73
CA GLY A 253 16.66 -0.10 21.84
C GLY A 253 17.99 -0.74 21.43
N ARG A 254 18.67 -0.21 20.41
CA ARG A 254 20.02 -0.64 20.01
C ARG A 254 21.11 -0.08 20.94
N GLY A 255 20.97 1.17 21.35
CA GLY A 255 21.85 1.83 22.32
C GLY A 255 21.14 2.26 23.62
N LEU A 256 19.87 1.93 23.78
CA LEU A 256 19.05 2.27 24.96
C LEU A 256 18.72 1.02 25.76
N VAL A 257 18.59 1.19 27.07
CA VAL A 257 18.26 0.11 28.01
C VAL A 257 16.76 -0.17 28.11
N ASP A 258 15.93 0.78 27.68
CA ASP A 258 14.47 0.71 27.74
C ASP A 258 13.89 1.37 26.48
N ALA A 259 13.36 0.56 25.58
CA ALA A 259 12.71 1.01 24.35
C ALA A 259 11.31 0.42 24.21
N GLN A 260 10.37 1.30 23.87
CA GLN A 260 8.94 1.01 23.89
C GLN A 260 8.46 0.58 22.51
N VAL A 261 7.71 -0.52 22.45
CA VAL A 261 7.17 -1.07 21.21
C VAL A 261 5.67 -1.25 21.36
N VAL A 262 4.88 -0.49 20.59
CA VAL A 262 3.42 -0.52 20.68
C VAL A 262 2.79 -0.84 19.35
N LEU A 263 1.97 -1.88 19.31
CA LEU A 263 1.10 -2.18 18.17
C LEU A 263 -0.32 -1.66 18.44
N LEU A 264 -0.82 -0.83 17.51
CA LEU A 264 -2.19 -0.35 17.42
C LEU A 264 -2.87 -1.06 16.24
N PRO A 265 -3.60 -2.17 16.47
CA PRO A 265 -4.29 -2.88 15.39
C PRO A 265 -5.30 -1.98 14.68
N THR A 266 -5.53 -2.27 13.40
CA THR A 266 -6.54 -1.55 12.61
C THR A 266 -7.52 -2.54 11.99
N PRO A 267 -8.81 -2.21 11.86
CA PRO A 267 -9.78 -3.13 11.25
C PRO A 267 -9.52 -3.38 9.76
N THR A 268 -8.75 -2.51 9.10
CA THR A 268 -8.49 -2.53 7.65
C THR A 268 -7.22 -3.27 7.26
N GLU A 269 -6.39 -3.70 8.20
CA GLU A 269 -5.10 -4.35 7.89
C GLU A 269 -5.27 -5.62 7.05
N GLY A 270 -6.32 -6.42 7.29
CA GLY A 270 -6.60 -7.62 6.50
C GLY A 270 -6.90 -7.32 5.03
N GLU A 271 -7.61 -6.24 4.74
CA GLU A 271 -7.88 -5.79 3.37
C GLU A 271 -6.59 -5.30 2.70
N ILE A 272 -5.74 -4.60 3.45
CA ILE A 272 -4.45 -4.11 2.99
C ILE A 272 -3.52 -5.30 2.67
N TRP A 273 -3.46 -6.31 3.54
CA TRP A 273 -2.68 -7.54 3.28
C TRP A 273 -3.17 -8.25 2.03
N ALA A 274 -4.49 -8.42 1.89
CA ALA A 274 -5.09 -9.06 0.71
C ALA A 274 -4.77 -8.29 -0.59
N TYR A 275 -4.74 -6.96 -0.54
CA TYR A 275 -4.34 -6.13 -1.68
C TYR A 275 -2.89 -6.43 -2.08
N PHE A 276 -1.93 -6.40 -1.15
CA PHE A 276 -0.53 -6.70 -1.42
C PHE A 276 -0.29 -8.16 -1.85
N ASP A 277 -1.06 -9.11 -1.34
CA ASP A 277 -0.99 -10.49 -1.81
C ASP A 277 -1.46 -10.62 -3.26
N SER A 278 -2.52 -9.91 -3.64
CA SER A 278 -3.10 -9.96 -4.98
C SER A 278 -2.20 -9.38 -6.08
N THR A 279 -1.25 -8.51 -5.71
CA THR A 279 -0.25 -7.93 -6.61
C THR A 279 1.01 -8.79 -6.72
N ALA A 280 1.39 -9.50 -5.65
CA ALA A 280 2.56 -10.35 -5.61
C ALA A 280 2.33 -11.76 -6.22
N MET A 281 1.10 -12.27 -6.20
CA MET A 281 0.73 -13.55 -6.81
C MET A 281 -0.36 -13.37 -7.87
N PRO A 282 -0.07 -13.58 -9.16
CA PRO A 282 -1.08 -13.46 -10.19
C PRO A 282 -2.03 -14.66 -10.16
N PRO A 283 -3.36 -14.46 -10.15
CA PRO A 283 -4.31 -15.57 -10.24
C PRO A 283 -4.15 -16.30 -11.57
N GLN A 284 -4.30 -17.63 -11.58
CA GLN A 284 -4.21 -18.47 -12.78
C GLN A 284 -5.03 -17.91 -13.95
N ALA A 285 -6.30 -17.56 -13.71
CA ALA A 285 -7.17 -17.00 -14.73
C ALA A 285 -6.64 -15.68 -15.34
N ALA A 286 -5.94 -14.85 -14.55
CA ALA A 286 -5.33 -13.63 -15.05
C ALA A 286 -4.11 -13.93 -15.94
N VAL A 287 -3.30 -14.93 -15.57
CA VAL A 287 -2.16 -15.38 -16.37
C VAL A 287 -2.62 -15.95 -17.70
N GLU A 288 -3.60 -16.85 -17.67
CA GLU A 288 -4.16 -17.49 -18.86
C GLU A 288 -4.75 -16.46 -19.83
N GLN A 289 -5.47 -15.45 -19.33
CA GLN A 289 -6.01 -14.36 -20.15
C GLN A 289 -4.91 -13.57 -20.87
N VAL A 290 -3.82 -13.21 -20.17
CA VAL A 290 -2.71 -12.45 -20.78
C VAL A 290 -1.96 -13.31 -21.79
N LEU A 291 -1.66 -14.57 -21.47
CA LEU A 291 -1.00 -15.48 -22.41
C LEU A 291 -1.86 -15.76 -23.64
N ALA A 292 -3.18 -15.91 -23.48
CA ALA A 292 -4.11 -16.09 -24.59
C ALA A 292 -4.18 -14.85 -25.51
N ALA A 293 -4.19 -13.65 -24.94
CA ALA A 293 -4.17 -12.40 -25.71
C ALA A 293 -2.87 -12.29 -26.53
N LEU A 294 -1.71 -12.54 -25.92
CA LEU A 294 -0.41 -12.53 -26.61
C LEU A 294 -0.29 -13.62 -27.68
N SER A 295 -0.96 -14.75 -27.50
CA SER A 295 -0.95 -15.84 -28.49
C SER A 295 -1.78 -15.51 -29.73
N THR A 296 -2.90 -14.81 -29.52
CA THR A 296 -3.85 -14.49 -30.59
C THR A 296 -3.39 -13.30 -31.43
N GLU A 297 -2.93 -12.23 -30.77
CA GLU A 297 -2.63 -10.95 -31.43
C GLU A 297 -1.12 -10.75 -31.71
N GLY A 298 -0.25 -11.59 -31.13
CA GLY A 298 1.20 -11.49 -31.27
C GLY A 298 1.84 -10.49 -30.28
N SER A 299 2.51 -9.46 -30.79
CA SER A 299 3.26 -8.49 -29.98
C SER A 299 2.32 -7.36 -29.54
N LEU A 300 2.07 -7.22 -28.24
CA LEU A 300 1.13 -6.25 -27.67
C LEU A 300 1.80 -5.31 -26.67
N SER A 301 1.42 -4.04 -26.69
CA SER A 301 1.71 -3.12 -25.60
C SER A 301 0.81 -3.40 -24.39
N VAL A 302 1.23 -2.91 -23.22
CA VAL A 302 0.43 -2.99 -21.99
C VAL A 302 -0.96 -2.34 -22.15
N VAL A 303 -1.05 -1.27 -22.95
CA VAL A 303 -2.30 -0.55 -23.22
C VAL A 303 -3.24 -1.37 -24.09
N GLU A 304 -2.72 -2.14 -25.04
CA GLU A 304 -3.52 -3.03 -25.88
C GLU A 304 -4.00 -4.25 -25.08
N LEU A 305 -3.13 -4.83 -24.24
CA LEU A 305 -3.52 -5.89 -23.31
C LEU A 305 -4.66 -5.44 -22.39
N GLU A 306 -4.58 -4.24 -21.82
CA GLU A 306 -5.64 -3.68 -20.95
C GLU A 306 -7.02 -3.61 -21.63
N ALA A 307 -7.08 -3.42 -22.95
CA ALA A 307 -8.33 -3.39 -23.71
C ALA A 307 -8.91 -4.80 -23.94
N LEU A 308 -8.07 -5.83 -23.93
CA LEU A 308 -8.44 -7.23 -24.19
C LEU A 308 -8.73 -8.02 -22.92
N VAL A 309 -8.09 -7.68 -21.80
CA VAL A 309 -8.24 -8.39 -20.52
C VAL A 309 -8.81 -7.50 -19.43
N ASN A 310 -9.60 -8.07 -18.53
CA ASN A 310 -10.21 -7.34 -17.40
C ASN A 310 -9.21 -7.17 -16.24
N LEU A 311 -8.06 -6.56 -16.50
CA LEU A 311 -6.99 -6.31 -15.52
C LEU A 311 -6.55 -4.84 -15.59
N ARG A 312 -6.17 -4.27 -14.44
CA ARG A 312 -5.57 -2.92 -14.35
C ARG A 312 -4.15 -2.94 -14.93
N ARG A 313 -3.73 -1.85 -15.57
CA ARG A 313 -2.39 -1.68 -16.16
C ARG A 313 -1.22 -2.12 -15.26
N GLY A 314 -1.14 -1.62 -14.02
CA GLY A 314 -0.05 -1.99 -13.11
C GLY A 314 -0.01 -3.49 -12.78
N ARG A 315 -1.17 -4.16 -12.79
CA ARG A 315 -1.25 -5.62 -12.60
C ARG A 315 -0.73 -6.39 -13.81
N ILE A 316 -1.01 -5.89 -15.02
CA ILE A 316 -0.44 -6.43 -16.26
C ILE A 316 1.09 -6.28 -16.24
N GLU A 317 1.60 -5.10 -15.88
CA GLU A 317 3.05 -4.86 -15.78
C GLU A 317 3.74 -5.77 -14.76
N ALA A 318 3.14 -5.95 -13.58
CA ALA A 318 3.67 -6.86 -12.55
C ALA A 318 3.66 -8.32 -13.02
N LEU A 319 2.53 -8.77 -13.61
CA LEU A 319 2.40 -10.11 -14.15
C LEU A 319 3.43 -10.39 -15.26
N LEU A 320 3.60 -9.48 -16.21
CA LEU A 320 4.57 -9.63 -17.29
C LEU A 320 6.01 -9.74 -16.77
N LYS A 321 6.38 -8.99 -15.73
CA LYS A 321 7.70 -9.13 -15.08
C LYS A 321 7.90 -10.49 -14.43
N ILE A 322 6.88 -11.02 -13.76
CA ILE A 322 6.95 -12.36 -13.16
C ILE A 322 7.12 -13.42 -14.26
N LEU A 323 6.33 -13.31 -15.33
CA LEU A 323 6.41 -14.21 -16.48
C LEU A 323 7.74 -14.07 -17.24
N ASP A 324 8.38 -12.90 -17.28
CA ASP A 324 9.69 -12.71 -17.93
C ASP A 324 10.81 -13.48 -17.21
N VAL A 325 10.68 -13.70 -15.89
CA VAL A 325 11.69 -14.44 -15.11
C VAL A 325 11.79 -15.90 -15.57
N GLU A 326 10.64 -16.53 -15.84
CA GLU A 326 10.51 -17.93 -16.29
C GLU A 326 10.55 -18.07 -17.83
N ALA A 327 10.62 -16.93 -18.53
CA ALA A 327 10.65 -16.79 -19.99
C ALA A 327 9.44 -17.29 -20.84
N PRO A 328 8.19 -17.52 -20.37
CA PRO A 328 7.02 -17.66 -21.27
C PRO A 328 6.69 -16.41 -22.11
N VAL A 329 7.14 -15.24 -21.67
CA VAL A 329 7.01 -13.98 -22.39
C VAL A 329 8.36 -13.31 -22.45
N GLU A 330 8.56 -12.46 -23.44
CA GLU A 330 9.73 -11.60 -23.52
C GLU A 330 9.32 -10.19 -23.96
N ARG A 331 10.16 -9.23 -23.58
CA ARG A 331 9.98 -7.83 -23.95
C ARG A 331 10.65 -7.51 -25.27
N GLU A 332 9.88 -6.97 -26.21
CA GLU A 332 10.33 -6.50 -27.53
C GLU A 332 10.14 -4.97 -27.60
N GLY A 333 11.15 -4.21 -27.18
CA GLY A 333 11.06 -2.74 -27.10
C GLY A 333 9.98 -2.27 -26.09
N SER A 334 8.87 -1.74 -26.61
CA SER A 334 7.71 -1.29 -25.82
C SER A 334 6.55 -2.30 -25.76
N THR A 335 6.66 -3.42 -26.46
CA THR A 335 5.65 -4.47 -26.52
C THR A 335 6.16 -5.76 -25.88
N TRP A 336 5.25 -6.70 -25.69
CA TRP A 336 5.49 -8.02 -25.13
C TRP A 336 4.99 -9.06 -26.12
N ARG A 337 5.71 -10.17 -26.23
CA ARG A 337 5.30 -11.32 -27.06
C ARG A 337 5.42 -12.62 -26.28
N ARG A 338 4.58 -13.60 -26.62
CA ARG A 338 4.70 -14.96 -26.09
C ARG A 338 5.88 -15.67 -26.76
N THR A 339 6.69 -16.36 -25.97
CA THR A 339 7.79 -17.19 -26.49
C THR A 339 7.26 -18.57 -26.93
N ALA A 340 8.08 -19.36 -27.62
CA ALA A 340 7.73 -20.73 -27.98
C ALA A 340 7.84 -21.72 -26.80
N LEU A 341 8.27 -21.27 -25.63
CA LEU A 341 8.46 -22.13 -24.46
C LEU A 341 7.11 -22.58 -23.91
N PRO A 342 6.91 -23.88 -23.67
CA PRO A 342 5.75 -24.36 -22.94
C PRO A 342 5.83 -23.80 -21.51
N TRP A 343 4.70 -23.33 -21.01
CA TRP A 343 4.60 -22.82 -19.66
C TRP A 343 3.28 -23.27 -19.05
N GLU A 344 3.37 -23.82 -17.86
CA GLU A 344 2.24 -24.31 -17.09
C GLU A 344 2.20 -23.57 -15.76
N TYR A 345 0.99 -23.21 -15.33
CA TYR A 345 0.79 -22.58 -14.04
C TYR A 345 1.05 -23.62 -12.94
N GLU A 346 2.11 -23.44 -12.14
CA GLU A 346 2.44 -24.32 -11.02
C GLU A 346 1.45 -24.14 -9.84
N THR A 347 0.23 -24.66 -10.01
CA THR A 347 -0.89 -24.46 -9.07
C THR A 347 -0.54 -24.82 -7.63
N GLU A 348 0.16 -25.95 -7.44
CA GLU A 348 0.52 -26.43 -6.11
C GLU A 348 1.49 -25.48 -5.40
N ARG A 349 2.52 -25.01 -6.11
CA ARG A 349 3.52 -24.06 -5.58
C ARG A 349 2.86 -22.75 -5.13
N TYR A 350 2.04 -22.14 -5.99
CA TYR A 350 1.33 -20.90 -5.65
C TYR A 350 0.32 -21.11 -4.51
N ALA A 351 -0.36 -22.26 -4.47
CA ALA A 351 -1.28 -22.59 -3.38
C ALA A 351 -0.56 -22.73 -2.03
N GLN A 352 0.62 -23.35 -2.02
CA GLN A 352 1.47 -23.49 -0.83
C GLN A 352 1.98 -22.12 -0.35
N LEU A 353 2.45 -21.25 -1.26
CA LEU A 353 2.87 -19.89 -0.92
C LEU A 353 1.72 -19.08 -0.31
N ALA A 354 0.54 -19.13 -0.94
CA ALA A 354 -0.65 -18.47 -0.43
C ALA A 354 -1.09 -19.02 0.95
N ALA A 355 -0.95 -20.33 1.17
CA ALA A 355 -1.24 -20.94 2.47
C ALA A 355 -0.25 -20.48 3.56
N ALA A 356 1.04 -20.39 3.23
CA ALA A 356 2.05 -19.89 4.16
C ALA A 356 1.80 -18.42 4.55
N ARG A 357 1.50 -17.54 3.59
CA ARG A 357 1.16 -16.14 3.89
C ARG A 357 -0.09 -16.00 4.75
N ARG A 358 -1.15 -16.79 4.48
CA ARG A 358 -2.33 -16.83 5.34
C ARG A 358 -1.98 -17.26 6.77
N SER A 359 -1.12 -18.26 6.92
CA SER A 359 -0.66 -18.73 8.23
C SER A 359 0.09 -17.62 9.00
N GLU A 360 0.92 -16.83 8.33
CA GLU A 360 1.61 -15.68 8.92
C GLU A 360 0.64 -14.55 9.32
N GLN A 361 -0.35 -14.26 8.48
CA GLN A 361 -1.40 -13.28 8.80
C GLN A 361 -2.23 -13.72 10.01
N ASP A 362 -2.59 -15.01 10.08
CA ASP A 362 -3.28 -15.58 11.22
C ASP A 362 -2.41 -15.58 12.48
N ALA A 363 -1.09 -15.74 12.34
CA ALA A 363 -0.16 -15.57 13.45
C ALA A 363 -0.16 -14.14 13.98
N MET A 364 -0.20 -13.13 13.12
CA MET A 364 -0.30 -11.73 13.57
C MET A 364 -1.65 -11.43 14.24
N ARG A 365 -2.76 -11.96 13.73
CA ARG A 365 -4.06 -11.87 14.42
C ARG A 365 -4.01 -12.51 15.81
N ARG A 366 -3.38 -13.68 15.93
CA ARG A 366 -3.14 -14.32 17.24
C ARG A 366 -2.24 -13.48 18.13
N TYR A 367 -1.17 -12.89 17.60
CA TYR A 367 -0.27 -12.01 18.36
C TYR A 367 -1.02 -10.83 18.98
N GLN A 368 -1.98 -10.24 18.27
CA GLN A 368 -2.79 -9.12 18.77
C GLN A 368 -3.72 -9.51 19.92
N ALA A 369 -4.29 -10.71 19.87
CA ALA A 369 -5.33 -11.16 20.81
C ALA A 369 -4.81 -12.08 21.93
N CYS A 370 -3.59 -12.60 21.84
CA CYS A 370 -3.10 -13.58 22.80
C CYS A 370 -2.79 -12.97 24.18
N SER A 371 -2.83 -13.83 25.20
CA SER A 371 -2.40 -13.54 26.58
C SER A 371 -1.00 -14.11 26.90
N MET A 372 -0.37 -14.79 25.94
CA MET A 372 1.00 -15.28 26.05
C MET A 372 1.99 -14.10 26.06
N CYS A 373 3.16 -14.26 26.68
CA CYS A 373 4.25 -13.31 26.55
C CYS A 373 4.49 -12.92 25.07
N ARG A 374 4.46 -11.61 24.76
CA ARG A 374 4.59 -11.08 23.40
C ARG A 374 5.90 -11.45 22.74
N LEU A 375 7.03 -11.25 23.43
CA LEU A 375 8.34 -11.54 22.86
C LEU A 375 8.56 -13.05 22.70
N ARG A 376 8.09 -13.86 23.64
CA ARG A 376 8.10 -15.32 23.51
C ARG A 376 7.36 -15.75 22.25
N PHE A 377 6.16 -15.22 22.02
CA PHE A 377 5.38 -15.52 20.82
C PHE A 377 6.20 -15.25 19.54
N LEU A 378 6.84 -14.08 19.43
CA LEU A 378 7.66 -13.74 18.25
C LEU A 378 8.88 -14.65 18.11
N ARG A 379 9.56 -14.98 19.20
CA ARG A 379 10.72 -15.89 19.23
C ARG A 379 10.31 -17.31 18.82
N GLU A 380 9.15 -17.80 19.27
CA GLU A 380 8.58 -19.08 18.83
C GLU A 380 8.22 -19.07 17.34
N GLN A 381 7.70 -17.96 16.79
CA GLN A 381 7.45 -17.83 15.33
C GLN A 381 8.73 -17.85 14.49
N LEU A 382 9.89 -17.56 15.10
CA LEU A 382 11.20 -17.64 14.48
C LEU A 382 11.91 -18.97 14.77
N ASP A 383 11.26 -19.94 15.41
CA ASP A 383 11.84 -21.22 15.84
C ASP A 383 13.02 -21.08 16.83
N ASP A 384 12.98 -20.08 17.73
CA ASP A 384 13.99 -19.92 18.77
C ASP A 384 13.87 -21.02 19.85
N PRO A 385 14.87 -21.91 20.02
CA PRO A 385 14.83 -22.96 21.04
C PRO A 385 14.90 -22.40 22.47
N GLU A 386 15.36 -21.16 22.65
CA GLU A 386 15.50 -20.49 23.95
C GLU A 386 14.30 -19.58 24.27
N ALA A 387 13.20 -19.67 23.50
CA ALA A 387 12.02 -18.84 23.71
C ALA A 387 11.40 -19.07 25.10
N SER A 388 11.40 -18.02 25.92
CA SER A 388 10.82 -18.01 27.27
C SER A 388 10.06 -16.72 27.52
N ASP A 389 9.22 -16.72 28.55
CA ASP A 389 8.53 -15.50 28.97
C ASP A 389 9.53 -14.40 29.34
N CYS A 390 9.35 -13.21 28.78
CA CYS A 390 10.34 -12.13 28.83
C CYS A 390 10.30 -11.30 30.12
N GLY A 391 9.22 -11.40 30.89
CA GLY A 391 9.03 -10.64 32.14
C GLY A 391 8.81 -9.13 31.99
N ARG A 392 8.69 -8.59 30.76
CA ARG A 392 8.70 -7.13 30.50
C ARG A 392 7.71 -6.60 29.46
N CYS A 393 6.88 -7.47 28.88
CA CYS A 393 5.78 -7.08 27.99
C CYS A 393 4.47 -6.87 28.77
N ASP A 394 3.48 -6.23 28.13
CA ASP A 394 2.12 -6.04 28.67
C ASP A 394 1.52 -7.30 29.30
N ASN A 395 1.58 -8.44 28.60
CA ASN A 395 1.03 -9.70 29.07
C ASN A 395 1.78 -10.28 30.28
N CYS A 396 3.11 -10.14 30.32
CA CYS A 396 3.90 -10.56 31.48
C CYS A 396 3.61 -9.66 32.69
N ALA A 397 3.55 -8.34 32.48
CA ALA A 397 3.26 -7.37 33.53
C ALA A 397 1.87 -7.58 34.15
N ALA A 398 0.88 -7.94 33.32
CA ALA A 398 -0.47 -8.27 33.78
C ALA A 398 -0.53 -9.55 34.63
N GLN A 399 0.33 -10.54 34.36
CA GLN A 399 0.35 -11.81 35.08
C GLN A 399 1.11 -11.74 36.41
N SER A 400 2.13 -10.89 36.51
CA SER A 400 3.06 -10.89 37.64
C SER A 400 2.58 -10.09 38.86
N ASN A 401 1.45 -9.36 38.79
CA ASN A 401 0.98 -8.41 39.83
C ASN A 401 2.07 -7.44 40.32
N SER A 402 3.16 -7.29 39.57
CA SER A 402 4.46 -6.84 40.09
C SER A 402 4.70 -5.34 39.92
N GLY A 403 3.66 -4.57 39.62
CA GLY A 403 3.77 -3.11 39.41
C GLY A 403 4.71 -2.72 38.26
N LEU A 404 5.03 -3.66 37.36
CA LEU A 404 5.82 -3.37 36.16
C LEU A 404 5.05 -2.39 35.28
N LEU A 405 5.76 -1.38 34.76
CA LEU A 405 5.19 -0.40 33.83
C LEU A 405 4.57 -1.15 32.65
N ASN A 406 3.28 -0.91 32.39
CA ASN A 406 2.66 -1.32 31.15
C ASN A 406 3.32 -0.49 30.04
N PRO A 407 4.06 -1.10 29.09
CA PRO A 407 4.78 -0.35 28.05
C PRO A 407 3.80 0.44 27.15
N GLY A 408 2.60 -0.10 26.95
CA GLY A 408 1.45 0.57 26.34
C GLY A 408 0.58 1.32 27.33
N GLY A 409 1.18 1.78 28.46
CA GLY A 409 0.50 2.43 29.57
C GLY A 409 -0.58 3.38 29.08
N ALA A 410 -1.77 3.28 29.68
CA ALA A 410 -3.01 3.86 29.17
C ALA A 410 -2.94 5.39 29.08
N VAL A 411 -2.29 5.90 28.04
CA VAL A 411 -2.47 7.24 27.54
C VAL A 411 -3.93 7.30 27.13
N VAL A 412 -4.73 8.01 27.92
CA VAL A 412 -6.11 8.31 27.57
C VAL A 412 -6.10 9.66 26.89
N PRO A 413 -6.37 9.72 25.57
CA PRO A 413 -6.40 10.99 24.87
C PRO A 413 -7.48 11.88 25.48
N THR A 414 -7.20 13.18 25.60
CA THR A 414 -8.21 14.14 26.04
C THR A 414 -9.35 14.22 25.02
N GLU A 415 -10.55 14.61 25.46
CA GLU A 415 -11.67 14.84 24.53
C GLU A 415 -11.35 15.93 23.50
N THR A 416 -10.49 16.89 23.85
CA THR A 416 -9.97 17.90 22.91
C THR A 416 -9.08 17.29 21.82
N ALA A 417 -8.19 16.37 22.16
CA ALA A 417 -7.34 15.68 21.19
C ALA A 417 -8.15 14.76 20.27
N LYS A 418 -9.15 14.06 20.81
CA LYS A 418 -10.10 13.25 20.02
C LYS A 418 -10.90 14.12 19.05
N ALA A 419 -11.45 15.24 19.52
CA ALA A 419 -12.20 16.16 18.68
C ALA A 419 -11.32 16.76 17.57
N ALA A 420 -10.07 17.13 17.88
CA ALA A 420 -9.11 17.60 16.89
C ALA A 420 -8.80 16.54 15.82
N ALA A 421 -8.65 15.27 16.22
CA ALA A 421 -8.45 14.16 15.29
C ALA A 421 -9.67 13.91 14.41
N VAL A 422 -10.89 13.89 14.97
CA VAL A 422 -12.13 13.76 14.21
C VAL A 422 -12.26 14.89 13.19
N GLN A 423 -12.03 16.13 13.63
CA GLN A 423 -12.11 17.30 12.77
C GLN A 423 -11.08 17.25 11.65
N PHE A 424 -9.82 16.96 11.97
CA PHE A 424 -8.74 16.81 10.99
C PHE A 424 -9.07 15.77 9.91
N LEU A 425 -9.62 14.63 10.32
CA LEU A 425 -10.01 13.57 9.38
C LEU A 425 -11.22 13.95 8.52
N ARG A 426 -12.16 14.74 9.07
CA ARG A 426 -13.39 15.15 8.37
C ARG A 426 -13.24 16.40 7.50
N ASP A 427 -12.20 17.21 7.72
CA ASP A 427 -11.92 18.41 6.93
C ASP A 427 -11.34 18.13 5.54
N VAL A 428 -10.95 16.87 5.28
CA VAL A 428 -10.44 16.45 3.98
C VAL A 428 -11.54 16.52 2.93
N THR A 429 -11.41 17.49 2.03
CA THR A 429 -12.31 17.59 0.87
C THR A 429 -11.84 16.62 -0.22
N VAL A 430 -12.70 15.69 -0.62
CA VAL A 430 -12.39 14.70 -1.67
C VAL A 430 -12.90 15.20 -3.02
N PRO A 431 -12.03 15.73 -3.92
CA PRO A 431 -12.46 16.11 -5.26
C PRO A 431 -12.81 14.88 -6.11
N ILE A 432 -13.79 15.06 -7.00
CA ILE A 432 -14.16 14.09 -8.03
C ILE A 432 -13.85 14.72 -9.38
N GLU A 433 -12.72 14.34 -9.96
CA GLU A 433 -12.30 14.82 -11.27
C GLU A 433 -13.18 14.23 -12.39
N PRO A 434 -13.65 15.05 -13.35
CA PRO A 434 -14.40 14.53 -14.49
C PRO A 434 -13.50 13.69 -15.40
N ARG A 435 -14.08 12.64 -16.01
CA ARG A 435 -13.41 11.94 -17.10
C ARG A 435 -13.25 12.90 -18.28
N LYS A 436 -12.04 12.96 -18.83
CA LYS A 436 -11.68 13.88 -19.94
C LYS A 436 -11.61 13.17 -21.29
N GLN A 437 -11.47 11.85 -21.29
CA GLN A 437 -11.23 11.02 -22.47
C GLN A 437 -11.99 9.70 -22.38
N TRP A 438 -12.50 9.24 -23.53
CA TRP A 438 -13.03 7.90 -23.71
C TRP A 438 -11.91 6.86 -23.69
N PRO A 439 -12.13 5.68 -23.09
CA PRO A 439 -11.15 4.60 -23.13
C PRO A 439 -11.06 4.04 -24.55
N ARG A 440 -9.92 3.41 -24.86
CA ARG A 440 -9.74 2.70 -26.14
C ARG A 440 -10.62 1.45 -26.19
N GLY A 441 -10.97 1.01 -27.40
CA GLY A 441 -11.80 -0.19 -27.62
C GLY A 441 -13.31 0.05 -27.65
N LEU A 442 -13.78 1.29 -27.47
CA LEU A 442 -15.18 1.65 -27.71
C LEU A 442 -15.37 2.03 -29.18
N GLU A 443 -16.28 1.35 -29.88
CA GLU A 443 -16.47 1.55 -31.32
C GLU A 443 -16.97 2.96 -31.66
N ALA A 444 -18.02 3.42 -30.97
CA ALA A 444 -18.75 4.68 -31.26
C ALA A 444 -18.30 5.91 -30.44
N ARG A 445 -17.46 5.73 -29.41
CA ARG A 445 -17.07 6.79 -28.47
C ARG A 445 -15.54 6.86 -28.39
N ARG A 446 -14.90 7.86 -28.98
CA ARG A 446 -13.43 7.95 -29.06
C ARG A 446 -12.91 9.35 -28.74
N GLY A 447 -11.68 9.42 -28.24
CA GLY A 447 -10.98 10.69 -28.02
C GLY A 447 -11.47 11.48 -26.79
N ASN A 448 -11.30 12.80 -26.84
CA ASN A 448 -11.67 13.70 -25.75
C ASN A 448 -13.20 13.82 -25.62
N ILE A 449 -13.71 13.77 -24.40
CA ILE A 449 -15.11 14.14 -24.10
C ILE A 449 -15.22 15.66 -24.26
N PRO A 450 -16.17 16.25 -24.99
CA PRO A 450 -16.25 17.71 -25.15
C PRO A 450 -16.43 18.43 -23.81
N PRO A 451 -15.80 19.61 -23.57
CA PRO A 451 -15.94 20.34 -22.29
C PRO A 451 -17.39 20.62 -21.88
N GLY A 452 -18.28 20.94 -22.84
CA GLY A 452 -19.71 21.19 -22.59
C GLY A 452 -20.52 19.93 -22.25
N SER A 453 -19.93 18.75 -22.33
CA SER A 453 -20.55 17.45 -21.98
C SER A 453 -19.94 16.85 -20.72
N ARG A 454 -19.05 17.58 -20.03
CA ARG A 454 -18.39 17.11 -18.80
C ARG A 454 -19.09 17.72 -17.58
N PRO A 455 -19.20 16.98 -16.46
CA PRO A 455 -19.51 17.61 -15.19
C PRO A 455 -18.37 18.52 -14.73
N GLN A 456 -18.68 19.44 -13.84
CA GLN A 456 -17.66 20.16 -13.07
C GLN A 456 -16.95 19.21 -12.09
N ILE A 457 -15.86 19.68 -11.47
CA ILE A 457 -15.17 18.93 -10.42
C ILE A 457 -16.11 18.75 -9.22
N GLY A 458 -16.50 17.50 -8.96
CA GLY A 458 -17.42 17.13 -7.90
C GLY A 458 -16.78 17.02 -6.52
N ARG A 459 -17.56 16.60 -5.52
CA ARG A 459 -17.09 16.33 -4.15
C ARG A 459 -17.63 15.01 -3.60
N ALA A 460 -16.82 14.31 -2.83
CA ALA A 460 -17.26 13.16 -2.04
C ALA A 460 -17.18 13.45 -0.54
N LEU A 461 -18.07 12.83 0.26
CA LEU A 461 -17.98 12.85 1.72
C LEU A 461 -16.81 11.98 2.21
N ALA A 462 -16.68 10.77 1.66
CA ALA A 462 -15.66 9.80 2.03
C ALA A 462 -14.91 9.28 0.80
N PHE A 463 -13.64 8.87 0.96
CA PHE A 463 -12.83 8.20 -0.06
C PHE A 463 -12.28 6.86 0.43
N GLY A 464 -12.55 5.75 -0.25
CA GLY A 464 -12.00 4.44 0.08
C GLY A 464 -12.22 4.09 1.56
N THR A 465 -11.16 3.71 2.25
CA THR A 465 -11.17 3.45 3.70
C THR A 465 -10.78 4.71 4.49
N ASP A 466 -11.08 5.91 3.99
CA ASP A 466 -10.71 7.15 4.65
C ASP A 466 -11.36 7.24 6.03
N PRO A 467 -10.54 7.36 7.09
CA PRO A 467 -10.99 7.19 8.45
C PRO A 467 -11.94 8.28 8.97
N GLY A 468 -12.07 9.43 8.29
CA GLY A 468 -12.93 10.52 8.76
C GLY A 468 -14.42 10.19 8.71
N TRP A 469 -14.82 9.42 7.70
CA TRP A 469 -16.20 9.06 7.44
C TRP A 469 -16.44 7.57 7.18
N SER A 470 -15.40 6.77 6.91
CA SER A 470 -15.58 5.34 6.55
C SER A 470 -16.30 4.54 7.64
N GLU A 471 -16.06 4.83 8.91
CA GLU A 471 -16.71 4.14 10.03
C GLU A 471 -18.23 4.40 10.08
N VAL A 472 -18.68 5.53 9.52
CA VAL A 472 -20.11 5.87 9.38
C VAL A 472 -20.67 5.38 8.05
N VAL A 473 -19.90 5.52 6.97
CA VAL A 473 -20.35 5.28 5.60
C VAL A 473 -20.31 3.79 5.23
N ALA A 474 -19.25 3.06 5.59
CA ALA A 474 -19.09 1.65 5.19
C ALA A 474 -20.21 0.72 5.71
N PRO A 475 -20.68 0.83 6.98
CA PRO A 475 -21.79 0.00 7.48
C PRO A 475 -23.09 0.17 6.67
N LEU A 476 -23.31 1.34 6.06
CA LEU A 476 -24.48 1.56 5.21
C LEU A 476 -24.50 0.63 4.00
N PHE A 477 -23.34 0.19 3.52
CA PHE A 477 -23.22 -0.69 2.35
C PHE A 477 -23.20 -2.18 2.69
N SER A 478 -23.22 -2.55 3.97
CA SER A 478 -23.41 -3.93 4.44
C SER A 478 -24.78 -4.16 5.09
N ALA A 479 -25.41 -3.12 5.64
CA ALA A 479 -26.73 -3.19 6.24
C ALA A 479 -27.88 -3.22 5.20
N ALA A 480 -29.11 -3.39 5.68
CA ALA A 480 -30.31 -3.16 4.87
C ALA A 480 -30.41 -1.66 4.51
N ASP A 481 -31.00 -1.36 3.35
CA ASP A 481 -31.19 0.02 2.90
C ASP A 481 -32.12 0.79 3.85
N ALA A 482 -31.75 2.02 4.18
CA ALA A 482 -32.43 2.84 5.17
C ALA A 482 -32.28 4.34 4.86
N PRO A 483 -33.17 5.21 5.37
CA PRO A 483 -33.02 6.65 5.25
C PRO A 483 -31.70 7.17 5.86
N PRO A 484 -31.14 8.29 5.36
CA PRO A 484 -29.90 8.83 5.91
C PRO A 484 -30.05 9.32 7.35
N SER A 485 -29.00 9.16 8.14
CA SER A 485 -28.92 9.75 9.47
C SER A 485 -28.70 11.28 9.40
N THR A 486 -29.06 11.98 10.48
CA THR A 486 -28.79 13.42 10.62
C THR A 486 -27.30 13.73 10.54
N GLU A 487 -26.44 12.84 11.02
CA GLU A 487 -24.99 12.98 10.94
C GLU A 487 -24.48 12.96 9.49
N LEU A 488 -24.99 12.05 8.65
CA LEU A 488 -24.63 12.00 7.22
C LEU A 488 -25.08 13.24 6.46
N LEU A 489 -26.30 13.72 6.74
CA LEU A 489 -26.82 14.96 6.16
C LEU A 489 -25.98 16.16 6.58
N ALA A 490 -25.60 16.26 7.85
CA ALA A 490 -24.72 17.31 8.35
C ALA A 490 -23.32 17.25 7.71
N GLY A 491 -22.77 16.04 7.53
CA GLY A 491 -21.50 15.82 6.85
C GLY A 491 -21.52 16.30 5.40
N LEU A 492 -22.49 15.87 4.61
CA LEU A 492 -22.65 16.32 3.24
C LEU A 492 -22.94 17.82 3.16
N ALA A 493 -23.75 18.36 4.06
CA ALA A 493 -23.98 19.80 4.13
C ALA A 493 -22.69 20.59 4.43
N ALA A 494 -21.78 20.06 5.27
CA ALA A 494 -20.47 20.65 5.51
C ALA A 494 -19.59 20.63 4.25
N VAL A 495 -19.58 19.51 3.51
CA VAL A 495 -18.89 19.41 2.20
C VAL A 495 -19.44 20.45 1.23
N LEU A 496 -20.77 20.58 1.13
CA LEU A 496 -21.41 21.58 0.26
C LEU A 496 -21.12 23.02 0.72
N LYS A 497 -21.05 23.28 2.03
CA LYS A 497 -20.73 24.59 2.58
C LYS A 497 -19.28 25.00 2.30
N ALA A 498 -18.35 24.04 2.38
CA ALA A 498 -16.93 24.26 2.10
C ALA A 498 -16.62 24.37 0.59
N TRP A 499 -17.54 23.95 -0.27
CA TRP A 499 -17.32 23.99 -1.71
C TRP A 499 -17.33 25.46 -2.23
N PRO A 500 -16.26 25.91 -2.91
CA PRO A 500 -16.19 27.25 -3.48
C PRO A 500 -16.98 27.32 -4.81
N TRP A 501 -18.31 27.39 -4.72
CA TRP A 501 -19.18 27.46 -5.89
C TRP A 501 -18.99 28.77 -6.67
N GLN A 502 -18.86 28.69 -8.00
CA GLN A 502 -18.97 29.88 -8.86
C GLN A 502 -20.44 30.33 -8.96
N HIS A 503 -21.33 29.35 -9.19
CA HIS A 503 -22.77 29.53 -9.20
C HIS A 503 -23.38 28.58 -8.17
N ARG A 504 -24.21 29.10 -7.26
CA ARG A 504 -24.90 28.27 -6.26
C ARG A 504 -25.89 27.35 -6.98
N PRO A 505 -25.91 26.04 -6.67
CA PRO A 505 -26.92 25.14 -7.25
C PRO A 505 -28.32 25.59 -6.87
N THR A 506 -29.26 25.38 -7.78
CA THR A 506 -30.68 25.76 -7.62
C THR A 506 -31.59 24.55 -7.50
N TRP A 507 -31.14 23.40 -7.98
CA TRP A 507 -31.89 22.14 -7.92
C TRP A 507 -30.96 20.94 -7.72
N ILE A 508 -31.56 19.84 -7.26
CA ILE A 508 -30.87 18.60 -6.94
C ILE A 508 -31.61 17.40 -7.53
N THR A 509 -30.85 16.44 -8.03
CA THR A 509 -31.32 15.12 -8.46
C THR A 509 -30.35 14.04 -7.99
N TRP A 510 -30.68 12.77 -8.23
CA TRP A 510 -29.86 11.64 -7.82
C TRP A 510 -29.79 10.56 -8.88
N VAL A 511 -28.72 9.77 -8.84
CA VAL A 511 -28.59 8.55 -9.62
C VAL A 511 -29.43 7.45 -8.95
N PRO A 512 -30.35 6.77 -9.66
CA PRO A 512 -31.11 5.66 -9.08
C PRO A 512 -30.19 4.50 -8.70
N SER A 513 -29.92 4.37 -7.40
CA SER A 513 -29.12 3.28 -6.85
C SER A 513 -29.88 1.95 -6.92
N ARG A 514 -29.18 0.88 -7.27
CA ARG A 514 -29.73 -0.48 -7.28
C ARG A 514 -29.75 -1.11 -5.90
N SER A 515 -28.83 -0.69 -5.04
CA SER A 515 -28.62 -1.25 -3.70
C SER A 515 -29.13 -0.34 -2.59
N ARG A 516 -29.18 0.98 -2.82
CA ARG A 516 -29.50 1.99 -1.81
C ARG A 516 -30.51 3.07 -2.27
N PRO A 517 -31.65 2.69 -2.87
CA PRO A 517 -32.64 3.67 -3.35
C PRO A 517 -33.18 4.59 -2.24
N VAL A 518 -33.45 4.07 -1.04
CA VAL A 518 -34.01 4.84 0.08
C VAL A 518 -32.98 5.83 0.61
N LEU A 519 -31.72 5.40 0.78
CA LEU A 519 -30.65 6.27 1.25
C LEU A 519 -30.41 7.45 0.29
N VAL A 520 -30.20 7.17 -1.00
CA VAL A 520 -29.80 8.21 -1.97
C VAL A 520 -30.93 9.22 -2.22
N GLU A 521 -32.19 8.75 -2.29
CA GLU A 521 -33.34 9.65 -2.42
C GLU A 521 -33.51 10.49 -1.14
N GLY A 522 -33.41 9.86 0.04
CA GLY A 522 -33.50 10.55 1.32
C GLY A 522 -32.43 11.63 1.48
N LEU A 523 -31.20 11.37 1.01
CA LEU A 523 -30.11 12.35 1.02
C LEU A 523 -30.41 13.53 0.09
N ALA A 524 -30.89 13.27 -1.14
CA ALA A 524 -31.24 14.33 -2.08
C ALA A 524 -32.38 15.22 -1.55
N ARG A 525 -33.39 14.62 -0.92
CA ARG A 525 -34.50 15.35 -0.28
C ARG A 525 -34.02 16.18 0.91
N GLY A 526 -33.28 15.58 1.84
CA GLY A 526 -32.77 16.28 3.01
C GLY A 526 -31.82 17.43 2.67
N LEU A 527 -30.92 17.24 1.71
CA LEU A 527 -30.05 18.32 1.21
C LEU A 527 -30.85 19.38 0.45
N GLY A 528 -31.90 18.99 -0.28
CA GLY A 528 -32.81 19.91 -0.93
C GLY A 528 -33.53 20.82 0.06
N GLU A 529 -34.01 20.27 1.17
CA GLU A 529 -34.64 21.05 2.25
C GLU A 529 -33.65 21.98 2.94
N LEU A 530 -32.49 21.48 3.37
CA LEU A 530 -31.44 22.28 4.02
C LEU A 530 -30.91 23.40 3.11
N GLY A 531 -30.72 23.08 1.82
CA GLY A 531 -30.19 23.99 0.82
C GLY A 531 -31.25 24.88 0.15
N LYS A 532 -32.54 24.68 0.41
CA LYS A 532 -33.66 25.30 -0.32
C LYS A 532 -33.53 25.10 -1.85
N LEU A 533 -33.23 23.88 -2.27
CA LEU A 533 -33.09 23.48 -3.67
C LEU A 533 -34.37 22.79 -4.16
N THR A 534 -34.70 22.97 -5.44
CA THR A 534 -35.78 22.18 -6.06
C THR A 534 -35.33 20.72 -6.21
N VAL A 535 -36.05 19.77 -5.62
CA VAL A 535 -35.73 18.34 -5.72
C VAL A 535 -36.46 17.73 -6.91
N LEU A 536 -35.73 17.16 -7.87
CA LEU A 536 -36.27 16.55 -9.08
C LEU A 536 -35.79 15.11 -9.25
N ASN A 537 -36.69 14.21 -9.66
CA ASN A 537 -36.34 12.87 -10.13
C ASN A 537 -36.09 12.93 -11.65
N ALA A 538 -34.89 13.37 -12.04
CA ALA A 538 -34.54 13.70 -13.41
C ALA A 538 -33.79 12.58 -14.15
N VAL A 539 -33.43 11.50 -13.44
CA VAL A 539 -32.62 10.40 -13.96
C VAL A 539 -33.37 9.09 -13.73
N GLN A 540 -33.61 8.32 -14.79
CA GLN A 540 -34.23 7.00 -14.69
C GLN A 540 -33.26 5.93 -15.20
N ARG A 541 -33.19 4.80 -14.51
CA ARG A 541 -32.37 3.67 -14.92
C ARG A 541 -33.17 2.76 -15.85
N LEU A 542 -32.64 2.52 -17.06
CA LEU A 542 -33.27 1.67 -18.07
C LEU A 542 -32.83 0.21 -17.98
N ARG A 543 -31.52 -0.02 -17.73
CA ARG A 543 -30.94 -1.36 -17.64
C ARG A 543 -30.73 -1.79 -16.19
N ALA A 544 -31.76 -2.41 -15.61
CA ALA A 544 -31.70 -2.92 -14.23
C ALA A 544 -30.94 -4.27 -14.12
N ASP A 545 -30.79 -4.98 -15.22
CA ASP A 545 -30.18 -6.30 -15.37
C ASP A 545 -28.67 -6.27 -15.68
N ALA A 546 -28.15 -5.11 -16.12
CA ALA A 546 -26.72 -4.94 -16.42
C ALA A 546 -25.82 -5.38 -15.23
N PRO A 547 -24.62 -5.97 -15.50
CA PRO A 547 -23.69 -6.34 -14.44
C PRO A 547 -23.31 -5.15 -13.55
N LEU A 548 -23.05 -5.41 -12.27
CA LEU A 548 -22.58 -4.38 -11.34
C LEU A 548 -21.23 -3.84 -11.79
N GLN A 549 -21.03 -2.52 -11.71
CA GLN A 549 -19.75 -1.89 -12.06
C GLN A 549 -18.56 -2.45 -11.24
N ASP A 550 -18.81 -2.94 -10.03
CA ASP A 550 -17.78 -3.50 -9.15
C ASP A 550 -17.16 -4.80 -9.67
N THR A 551 -17.81 -5.51 -10.59
CA THR A 551 -17.23 -6.73 -11.21
C THR A 551 -16.24 -6.40 -12.34
N MET A 552 -16.14 -5.14 -12.75
CA MET A 552 -15.29 -4.68 -13.85
C MET A 552 -14.02 -4.01 -13.30
N GLN A 553 -12.87 -4.32 -13.89
CA GLN A 553 -11.54 -3.94 -13.38
C GLN A 553 -10.78 -2.98 -14.30
N ASN A 554 -11.24 -2.75 -15.53
CA ASN A 554 -10.65 -1.78 -16.47
C ASN A 554 -11.67 -0.73 -16.94
N SER A 555 -11.16 0.40 -17.45
CA SER A 555 -11.99 1.54 -17.84
C SER A 555 -12.89 1.26 -19.05
N SER A 556 -12.42 0.44 -20.02
CA SER A 556 -13.15 0.13 -21.26
C SER A 556 -14.43 -0.65 -20.98
N THR A 557 -14.34 -1.72 -20.20
CA THR A 557 -15.49 -2.53 -19.79
C THR A 557 -16.47 -1.73 -18.93
N GLN A 558 -15.95 -0.93 -17.99
CA GLN A 558 -16.76 -0.07 -17.12
C GLN A 558 -17.58 0.95 -17.92
N ALA A 559 -16.95 1.64 -18.90
CA ALA A 559 -17.63 2.61 -19.74
C ALA A 559 -18.71 1.97 -20.61
N ALA A 560 -18.39 0.87 -21.30
CA ALA A 560 -19.35 0.15 -22.15
C ALA A 560 -20.62 -0.25 -21.37
N ASN A 561 -20.47 -0.71 -20.13
CA ASN A 561 -21.57 -1.17 -19.28
C ASN A 561 -22.53 -0.06 -18.81
N VAL A 562 -22.17 1.22 -18.90
CA VAL A 562 -23.08 2.33 -18.53
C VAL A 562 -23.63 3.10 -19.72
N ILE A 563 -23.06 2.95 -20.92
CA ILE A 563 -23.60 3.56 -22.15
C ILE A 563 -25.05 3.11 -22.33
N GLU A 564 -25.97 4.06 -22.46
CA GLU A 564 -27.43 3.83 -22.61
C GLU A 564 -28.09 3.17 -21.38
N ALA A 565 -27.47 3.22 -20.21
CA ALA A 565 -28.06 2.66 -18.99
C ALA A 565 -29.16 3.55 -18.37
N PHE A 566 -29.29 4.80 -18.80
CA PHE A 566 -30.16 5.81 -18.19
C PHE A 566 -30.91 6.65 -19.23
N SER A 567 -32.08 7.16 -18.84
CA SER A 567 -32.79 8.25 -19.50
C SER A 567 -32.89 9.47 -18.58
N PHE A 568 -33.12 10.63 -19.19
CA PHE A 568 -33.03 11.93 -18.53
C PHE A 568 -34.26 12.78 -18.88
N GLY A 569 -34.72 13.59 -17.93
CA GLY A 569 -35.83 14.52 -18.14
C GLY A 569 -36.73 14.63 -16.92
N GLN A 570 -37.58 15.67 -16.89
CA GLN A 570 -38.58 15.78 -15.83
C GLN A 570 -39.77 14.85 -16.07
N PRO A 571 -40.41 14.30 -15.02
CA PRO A 571 -41.58 13.44 -15.16
C PRO A 571 -42.75 14.08 -15.93
N ASN A 572 -42.83 15.42 -15.94
CA ASN A 572 -43.87 16.20 -16.61
C ASN A 572 -43.42 16.82 -17.96
N GLY A 573 -42.21 16.52 -18.42
CA GLY A 573 -41.65 17.07 -19.66
C GLY A 573 -41.28 18.57 -19.60
N GLN A 574 -41.25 19.19 -18.43
CA GLN A 574 -40.86 20.60 -18.30
C GLN A 574 -39.33 20.78 -18.41
N PRO A 575 -38.87 21.95 -18.91
CA PRO A 575 -37.45 22.31 -18.91
C PRO A 575 -36.88 22.36 -17.49
N PHE A 576 -35.64 21.92 -17.29
CA PHE A 576 -34.99 21.98 -15.98
C PHE A 576 -34.93 23.40 -15.40
N PRO A 577 -34.93 23.55 -14.06
CA PRO A 577 -34.74 24.84 -13.41
C PRO A 577 -33.45 25.52 -13.88
N ALA A 578 -33.48 26.84 -14.00
CA ALA A 578 -32.30 27.62 -14.34
C ALA A 578 -31.22 27.50 -13.25
N GLY A 579 -29.96 27.43 -13.67
CA GLY A 579 -28.81 27.31 -12.77
C GLY A 579 -28.28 25.88 -12.58
N PRO A 580 -27.18 25.72 -11.82
CA PRO A 580 -26.49 24.45 -11.69
C PRO A 580 -27.31 23.39 -10.96
N CYS A 581 -27.14 22.14 -11.39
CA CYS A 581 -27.72 20.95 -10.79
C CYS A 581 -26.71 20.26 -9.87
N LEU A 582 -27.11 19.94 -8.64
CA LEU A 582 -26.41 18.92 -7.85
C LEU A 582 -26.89 17.53 -8.24
N VAL A 583 -25.96 16.64 -8.57
CA VAL A 583 -26.27 15.24 -8.87
C VAL A 583 -25.64 14.37 -7.79
N LEU A 584 -26.51 13.74 -7.00
CA LEU A 584 -26.10 12.88 -5.90
C LEU A 584 -25.98 11.41 -6.34
N ASP A 585 -24.93 10.71 -5.91
CA ASP A 585 -24.83 9.26 -5.99
C ASP A 585 -24.42 8.67 -4.62
N ASP A 586 -24.77 7.42 -4.35
CA ASP A 586 -24.39 6.74 -3.12
C ASP A 586 -22.90 6.39 -3.12
N SER A 587 -22.37 6.02 -4.27
CA SER A 587 -21.00 5.55 -4.40
C SER A 587 -20.43 5.80 -5.79
N LEU A 588 -19.12 6.07 -5.86
CA LEU A 588 -18.42 6.29 -7.11
C LEU A 588 -17.13 5.52 -7.12
N ARG A 589 -16.95 4.64 -8.11
CA ARG A 589 -15.71 3.88 -8.30
C ARG A 589 -15.02 4.23 -9.63
N SER A 590 -15.67 3.90 -10.75
CA SER A 590 -15.11 4.14 -12.08
C SER A 590 -15.28 5.59 -12.56
N GLY A 591 -16.24 6.33 -12.00
CA GLY A 591 -16.65 7.65 -12.47
C GLY A 591 -17.46 7.64 -13.76
N TRP A 592 -17.63 6.48 -14.43
CA TRP A 592 -18.35 6.38 -15.70
C TRP A 592 -19.85 6.60 -15.56
N THR A 593 -20.48 6.08 -14.50
CA THR A 593 -21.89 6.36 -14.19
C THR A 593 -22.14 7.86 -14.11
N MET A 594 -21.36 8.56 -13.28
CA MET A 594 -21.49 10.01 -13.10
C MET A 594 -21.18 10.80 -14.38
N THR A 595 -20.20 10.36 -15.16
CA THR A 595 -19.83 10.99 -16.44
C THR A 595 -21.01 10.94 -17.42
N LEU A 596 -21.66 9.78 -17.58
CA LEU A 596 -22.78 9.64 -18.49
C LEU A 596 -24.06 10.28 -17.99
N VAL A 597 -24.31 10.25 -16.68
CA VAL A 597 -25.45 10.96 -16.09
C VAL A 597 -25.31 12.47 -16.31
N ALA A 598 -24.10 13.01 -16.10
CA ALA A 598 -23.83 14.41 -16.36
C ALA A 598 -23.97 14.76 -17.85
N GLU A 599 -23.41 13.95 -18.75
CA GLU A 599 -23.55 14.14 -20.20
C GLU A 599 -25.02 14.18 -20.62
N GLY A 600 -25.84 13.25 -20.12
CA GLY A 600 -27.27 13.18 -20.44
C GLY A 600 -28.07 14.37 -19.90
N LEU A 601 -27.84 14.78 -18.66
CA LEU A 601 -28.51 15.96 -18.08
C LEU A 601 -28.14 17.24 -18.83
N LEU A 602 -26.87 17.41 -19.21
CA LEU A 602 -26.41 18.55 -20.02
C LEU A 602 -27.06 18.54 -21.41
N ALA A 603 -27.21 17.37 -22.03
CA ALA A 603 -27.87 17.23 -23.33
C ALA A 603 -29.37 17.58 -23.28
N GLU A 604 -30.05 17.27 -22.16
CA GLU A 604 -31.45 17.64 -21.89
C GLU A 604 -31.62 19.08 -21.38
N GLY A 605 -30.56 19.89 -21.38
CA GLY A 605 -30.62 21.33 -21.11
C GLY A 605 -30.30 21.77 -19.68
N ALA A 606 -29.69 20.92 -18.85
CA ALA A 606 -29.09 21.38 -17.60
C ALA A 606 -27.94 22.35 -17.89
N SER A 607 -27.82 23.44 -17.13
CA SER A 607 -26.79 24.45 -17.37
C SER A 607 -25.38 24.01 -16.95
N GLU A 608 -25.29 23.42 -15.76
CA GLU A 608 -24.07 22.88 -15.16
C GLU A 608 -24.43 21.67 -14.30
N VAL A 609 -23.54 20.67 -14.23
CA VAL A 609 -23.70 19.49 -13.37
C VAL A 609 -22.57 19.44 -12.35
N LEU A 610 -22.95 19.36 -11.08
CA LEU A 610 -22.07 19.36 -9.91
C LEU A 610 -22.20 18.01 -9.18
N PRO A 611 -21.28 17.07 -9.41
CA PRO A 611 -21.36 15.75 -8.78
C PRO A 611 -21.12 15.81 -7.27
N VAL A 612 -21.99 15.15 -6.51
CA VAL A 612 -21.83 14.90 -5.08
C VAL A 612 -21.95 13.40 -4.85
N VAL A 613 -21.04 12.81 -4.09
CA VAL A 613 -21.10 11.38 -3.81
C VAL A 613 -20.90 11.12 -2.33
N LEU A 614 -21.69 10.21 -1.76
CA LEU A 614 -21.48 9.81 -0.37
C LEU A 614 -20.13 9.09 -0.22
N TRP A 615 -19.85 8.09 -1.06
CA TRP A 615 -18.61 7.31 -0.96
C TRP A 615 -17.86 7.14 -2.28
N ARG A 616 -16.70 7.79 -2.43
CA ARG A 616 -15.79 7.51 -3.55
C ARG A 616 -14.95 6.27 -3.23
N ARG A 617 -15.28 5.12 -3.82
CA ARG A 617 -14.53 3.86 -3.67
C ARG A 617 -13.23 3.86 -4.50
N PRO A 618 -12.22 3.04 -4.13
CA PRO A 618 -10.92 2.97 -4.82
C PRO A 618 -10.89 2.10 -6.11
#